data_AF-A1RV90-F1
#
_entry.id   AF-A1RV90-F1
#
_cell.length_a   1.000
_cell.length_b   1.000
_cell.length_c   1.000
_cell.angle_alpha   90.00
_cell.angle_beta   90.00
_cell.angle_gamma   90.00
#
_symmetry.space_group_name_H-M   'P 1'
#
loop_
_entity.id
_entity.type
_entity.pdbx_description
1 polymer ?
#
loop_
_entity_poly.entity_id
_entity_poly.type
_entity_poly.pdbx_seq_one_letter_code
_entity_poly.pdbx_strand_id
1 'polypeptide(L)'
;MHFSIASGVILSLLLAISSSIFSLSLILWIISLPIMAGLIMATIYRARVLIRSNVIHKRLNADKEFIRESNKMQIILLCIIVLTFLDILLSVFIPKLSLLIGTVRNVFLALFYVKPAANLIINYDRELTSFKIPFRLDEVSDIENVKFGYEKISDVDREVLLSCQSCGEIGACDEGCPAVAAGRLLSPRFVVRTVSLNSNNPGFELAIKLEHQAWACTTCGMCVYSCPVRVNHLDVIYGVRRALVAQGRVDRKIADVLLSISQYGNTMSSPNVGRHDWLRELGVKTISENPDAEYLLWVGCMGSFDGRAREIIKAFVDILRKAGMLDKIAILGDEETCCGDPARRLGEESRFQEIVLKNKQLFEKYGIKKLITICPHGYNVFKNEYKEFGINLDVYHHVQIIQQLIEEGRIVVKRGDTVFTIHDPCYLARYNRVVKPQRRILVKLGDIKEPPRHGERTFCCGAGGANYWYDVPEEKRISHIRFEELVSTGASTIVTLCPFCNAMLLDAKRTKESSVEVKDIAEVVLESLKEERLIENTPGDKGASSKIS
;
A
#
# COMPACT_ATOMS: atom_id res chain seq x y z
N MET A 1 0.00 20.68 12.21
CA MET A 1 1.40 20.87 12.67
C MET A 1 2.24 21.62 11.65
N HIS A 2 2.76 21.01 10.58
CA HIS A 2 3.68 21.69 9.65
C HIS A 2 3.08 22.93 8.99
N PHE A 3 1.80 22.88 8.61
CA PHE A 3 1.07 24.05 8.15
C PHE A 3 1.09 25.18 9.20
N SER A 4 0.75 24.88 10.46
CA SER A 4 0.79 25.86 11.56
C SER A 4 2.18 26.45 11.79
N ILE A 5 3.24 25.66 11.64
CA ILE A 5 4.62 26.16 11.75
C ILE A 5 4.94 27.09 10.57
N ALA A 6 4.67 26.67 9.33
CA ALA A 6 4.93 27.48 8.14
C ALA A 6 4.13 28.79 8.15
N SER A 7 2.82 28.73 8.41
CA SER A 7 1.96 29.90 8.57
C SER A 7 2.43 30.79 9.70
N GLY A 8 2.88 30.22 10.83
CA GLY A 8 3.41 30.98 11.94
C GLY A 8 4.69 31.74 11.61
N VAL A 9 5.60 31.14 10.84
CA VAL A 9 6.83 31.81 10.37
C VAL A 9 6.51 32.94 9.41
N ILE A 10 5.61 32.71 8.44
CA ILE A 10 5.17 33.75 7.49
C ILE A 10 4.54 34.92 8.25
N LEU A 11 3.66 34.62 9.21
CA LEU A 11 2.97 35.64 9.96
C LEU A 11 3.89 36.44 10.88
N SER A 12 4.88 35.78 11.49
CA SER A 12 5.96 36.44 12.24
C SER A 12 6.70 37.47 11.38
N LEU A 13 7.04 37.14 10.13
CA LEU A 13 7.68 38.08 9.20
C LEU A 13 6.75 39.25 8.86
N LEU A 14 5.46 39.00 8.61
CA LEU A 14 4.48 40.06 8.35
C LEU A 14 4.28 40.99 9.55
N LEU A 15 4.25 40.45 10.77
CA LEU A 15 4.16 41.21 12.01
C LEU A 15 5.41 42.07 12.24
N ALA A 16 6.59 41.54 11.92
CA ALA A 16 7.83 42.31 11.99
C ALA A 16 7.84 43.49 10.99
N ILE A 17 7.39 43.26 9.75
CA ILE A 17 7.31 44.30 8.70
C ILE A 17 6.27 45.38 9.05
N SER A 18 5.12 44.99 9.60
CA SER A 18 4.02 45.89 9.96
C SER A 18 4.18 46.58 11.33
N SER A 19 5.30 46.36 12.01
CA SER A 19 5.55 46.88 13.37
C SER A 19 5.50 48.42 13.48
N SER A 20 5.65 49.14 12.37
CA SER A 20 5.53 50.61 12.30
C SER A 20 4.07 51.12 12.36
N ILE A 21 3.08 50.26 12.11
CA ILE A 21 1.65 50.62 12.08
C ILE A 21 0.90 49.76 13.12
N PHE A 22 0.69 50.30 14.31
CA PHE A 22 0.10 49.56 15.44
C PHE A 22 -1.29 48.95 15.14
N SER A 23 -2.14 49.68 14.42
CA SER A 23 -3.48 49.18 14.06
C SER A 23 -3.40 47.96 13.14
N LEU A 24 -2.48 47.96 12.18
CA LEU A 24 -2.26 46.86 11.25
C LEU A 24 -1.65 45.64 11.95
N SER A 25 -0.66 45.85 12.82
CA SER A 25 -0.04 44.76 13.58
C SER A 25 -1.01 44.11 14.57
N LEU A 26 -1.87 44.89 15.21
CA LEU A 26 -2.92 44.38 16.09
C LEU A 26 -3.95 43.53 15.33
N ILE A 27 -4.38 43.97 14.13
CA ILE A 27 -5.28 43.19 13.28
C ILE A 27 -4.64 41.85 12.87
N LEU A 28 -3.39 41.88 12.41
CA LEU A 28 -2.64 40.68 12.04
C LEU A 28 -2.45 39.73 13.23
N TRP A 29 -2.25 40.28 14.42
CA TRP A 29 -2.14 39.49 15.65
C TRP A 29 -3.46 38.82 16.02
N ILE A 30 -4.61 39.50 15.89
CA ILE A 30 -5.93 38.89 16.12
C ILE A 30 -6.18 37.76 15.11
N ILE A 31 -5.83 37.97 13.84
CA ILE A 31 -5.91 36.95 12.78
C ILE A 31 -4.98 35.75 13.06
N SER A 32 -3.95 35.93 13.90
CA SER A 32 -3.02 34.87 14.29
C SER A 32 -3.57 33.86 15.30
N LEU A 33 -4.68 34.17 16.00
CA LEU A 33 -5.23 33.32 17.07
C LEU A 33 -5.44 31.85 16.65
N PRO A 34 -6.00 31.53 15.47
CA PRO A 34 -6.13 30.14 15.02
C PRO A 34 -4.78 29.45 14.77
N ILE A 35 -3.75 30.19 14.33
CA ILE A 35 -2.40 29.67 14.12
C ILE A 35 -1.77 29.34 15.48
N MET A 36 -1.91 30.23 16.46
CA MET A 36 -1.46 29.98 17.84
C MET A 36 -2.13 28.75 18.45
N ALA A 37 -3.44 28.59 18.29
CA ALA A 37 -4.15 27.36 18.70
C ALA A 37 -3.60 26.10 17.99
N GLY A 38 -3.32 26.20 16.69
CA GLY A 38 -2.69 25.14 15.91
C GLY A 38 -1.28 24.78 16.40
N LEU A 39 -0.49 25.75 16.85
CA LEU A 39 0.83 25.55 17.45
C LEU A 39 0.74 24.86 18.82
N ILE A 40 -0.26 25.20 19.64
CA ILE A 40 -0.53 24.49 20.91
C ILE A 40 -0.84 23.01 20.63
N MET A 41 -1.72 22.73 19.67
CA MET A 41 -2.03 21.36 19.26
C MET A 41 -0.82 20.62 18.70
N ALA A 42 0.08 21.33 17.99
CA ALA A 42 1.34 20.78 17.53
C ALA A 42 2.27 20.41 18.70
N THR A 43 2.39 21.27 19.72
CA THR A 43 3.14 20.99 20.95
C THR A 43 2.60 19.73 21.64
N ILE A 44 1.29 19.61 21.82
CA ILE A 44 0.64 18.43 22.43
C ILE A 44 0.90 17.18 21.59
N TYR A 45 0.81 17.28 20.27
CA TYR A 45 1.15 16.17 19.37
C TYR A 45 2.61 15.73 19.55
N ARG A 46 3.56 16.68 19.58
CA ARG A 46 4.98 16.36 19.75
C ARG A 46 5.31 15.76 21.11
N ALA A 47 4.69 16.25 22.18
CA ALA A 47 4.81 15.65 23.50
C ALA A 47 4.36 14.18 23.50
N ARG A 48 3.23 13.89 22.84
CA ARG A 48 2.76 12.49 22.65
C ARG A 48 3.73 11.65 21.83
N VAL A 49 4.30 12.19 20.76
CA VAL A 49 5.33 11.48 19.96
C VAL A 49 6.56 11.17 20.80
N LEU A 50 7.02 12.09 21.66
CA LEU A 50 8.15 11.87 22.55
C LEU A 50 7.88 10.72 23.55
N ILE A 51 6.72 10.74 24.20
CA ILE A 51 6.30 9.68 25.12
C ILE A 51 6.22 8.33 24.41
N ARG A 52 5.58 8.29 23.23
CA ARG A 52 5.44 7.06 22.43
C ARG A 52 6.79 6.55 21.93
N SER A 53 7.72 7.44 21.60
CA SER A 53 9.08 7.08 21.19
C SER A 53 9.79 6.27 22.26
N ASN A 54 9.69 6.66 23.54
CA ASN A 54 10.30 5.91 24.64
C ASN A 54 9.76 4.48 24.74
N VAL A 55 8.45 4.29 24.56
CA VAL A 55 7.83 2.95 24.54
C VAL A 55 8.36 2.12 23.37
N ILE A 56 8.43 2.72 22.17
CA ILE A 56 8.96 2.06 20.98
C ILE A 56 10.44 1.70 21.16
N HIS A 57 11.26 2.61 21.66
CA HIS A 57 12.69 2.37 21.89
C HIS A 57 12.94 1.23 22.87
N LYS A 58 12.15 1.17 23.95
CA LYS A 58 12.21 0.06 24.91
C LYS A 58 11.84 -1.27 24.24
N ARG A 59 10.77 -1.29 23.44
CA ARG A 59 10.32 -2.49 22.71
C ARG A 59 11.37 -2.97 21.71
N LEU A 60 12.03 -2.05 21.01
CA LEU A 60 13.03 -2.36 19.99
C LEU A 60 14.46 -2.55 20.55
N ASN A 61 14.63 -2.49 21.87
CA ASN A 61 15.93 -2.55 22.53
C ASN A 61 16.95 -1.56 21.91
N ALA A 62 16.51 -0.32 21.70
CA ALA A 62 17.35 0.73 21.14
C ALA A 62 18.52 1.08 22.08
N ASP A 63 19.70 1.30 21.52
CA ASP A 63 20.88 1.68 22.30
C ASP A 63 20.77 3.12 22.85
N LYS A 64 21.57 3.40 23.88
CA LYS A 64 21.53 4.69 24.59
C LYS A 64 21.88 5.88 23.69
N GLU A 65 22.79 5.68 22.74
CA GLU A 65 23.21 6.72 21.80
C GLU A 65 22.08 7.07 20.83
N PHE A 66 21.42 6.05 20.26
CA PHE A 66 20.24 6.20 19.44
C PHE A 66 19.15 7.00 20.16
N ILE A 67 18.82 6.62 21.40
CA ILE A 67 17.77 7.29 22.20
C ILE A 67 18.14 8.75 22.43
N ARG A 68 19.41 9.04 22.78
CA ARG A 68 19.89 10.41 23.00
C ARG A 68 19.75 11.27 21.74
N GLU A 69 20.20 10.78 20.59
CA GLU A 69 20.13 11.57 19.34
C GLU A 69 18.69 11.71 18.83
N SER A 70 17.83 10.70 19.00
CA SER A 70 16.40 10.83 18.71
C SER A 70 15.73 11.88 19.60
N ASN A 71 15.96 11.83 20.91
CA ASN A 71 15.40 12.79 21.86
C ASN A 71 15.88 14.22 21.56
N LYS A 72 17.17 14.40 21.23
CA LYS A 72 17.72 15.70 20.82
C LYS A 72 16.97 16.30 19.63
N MET A 73 16.73 15.53 18.57
CA MET A 73 15.97 16.02 17.41
C MET A 73 14.51 16.34 17.75
N GLN A 74 13.87 15.52 18.58
CA GLN A 74 12.50 15.75 19.00
C GLN A 74 12.35 17.01 19.86
N ILE A 75 13.31 17.27 20.76
CA ILE A 75 13.41 18.49 21.56
C ILE A 75 13.64 19.70 20.68
N ILE A 76 14.55 19.64 19.69
CA ILE A 76 14.77 20.74 18.75
C ILE A 76 13.46 21.12 18.05
N LEU A 77 12.70 20.14 17.57
CA LEU A 77 11.43 20.42 16.89
C LEU A 77 10.38 21.00 17.85
N LEU A 78 10.36 20.55 19.11
CA LEU A 78 9.50 21.13 20.14
C LEU A 78 9.87 22.58 20.43
N CYS A 79 11.18 22.89 20.56
CA CYS A 79 11.68 24.25 20.74
C CYS A 79 11.27 25.14 19.57
N ILE A 80 11.38 24.67 18.32
CA ILE A 80 10.93 25.44 17.14
C ILE A 80 9.45 25.83 17.27
N ILE A 81 8.58 24.90 17.66
CA ILE A 81 7.13 25.16 17.81
C ILE A 81 6.89 26.18 18.93
N VAL A 82 7.52 25.99 20.09
CA VAL A 82 7.36 26.89 21.24
C VAL A 82 7.88 28.29 20.93
N LEU A 83 9.06 28.41 20.32
CA LEU A 83 9.62 29.70 19.90
C LEU A 83 8.74 30.37 18.84
N THR A 84 8.12 29.61 17.92
CA THR A 84 7.17 30.16 16.95
C THR A 84 5.94 30.74 17.65
N PHE A 85 5.40 30.01 18.63
CA PHE A 85 4.26 30.48 19.42
C PHE A 85 4.62 31.74 20.23
N LEU A 86 5.75 31.73 20.94
CA LEU A 86 6.18 32.86 21.75
C LEU A 86 6.47 34.11 20.92
N ASP A 87 7.07 33.95 19.74
CA ASP A 87 7.33 35.06 18.84
C ASP A 87 6.03 35.75 18.39
N ILE A 88 5.05 34.97 17.91
CA ILE A 88 3.74 35.51 17.52
C ILE A 88 3.04 36.17 18.71
N LEU A 89 3.02 35.49 19.87
CA LEU A 89 2.37 35.97 21.08
C LEU A 89 2.92 37.34 21.52
N LEU A 90 4.25 37.50 21.49
CA LEU A 90 4.94 38.70 21.99
C LEU A 90 5.12 39.80 20.94
N SER A 91 4.83 39.54 19.67
CA SER A 91 5.09 40.44 18.55
C SER A 91 4.54 41.87 18.71
N VAL A 92 3.33 42.01 19.27
CA VAL A 92 2.69 43.32 19.50
C VAL A 92 3.08 43.93 20.86
N PHE A 93 3.23 43.09 21.89
CA PHE A 93 3.40 43.57 23.27
C PHE A 93 4.86 43.86 23.64
N ILE A 94 5.81 43.07 23.12
CA ILE A 94 7.25 43.20 23.42
C ILE A 94 8.07 42.98 22.12
N PRO A 95 8.05 43.92 21.16
CA PRO A 95 8.59 43.70 19.82
C PRO A 95 10.08 43.35 19.78
N LYS A 96 10.90 43.96 20.66
CA LYS A 96 12.34 43.67 20.74
C LYS A 96 12.63 42.22 21.16
N LEU A 97 11.83 41.70 22.10
CA LEU A 97 11.98 40.33 22.58
C LEU A 97 11.46 39.33 21.53
N SER A 98 10.34 39.64 20.87
CA SER A 98 9.83 38.88 19.73
C SER A 98 10.88 38.76 18.62
N LEU A 99 11.53 39.87 18.23
CA LEU A 99 12.57 39.84 17.20
C LEU A 99 13.72 38.89 17.58
N LEU A 100 14.21 38.96 18.83
CA LEU A 100 15.26 38.05 19.32
C LEU A 100 14.83 36.58 19.25
N ILE A 101 13.63 36.26 19.73
CA ILE A 101 13.06 34.91 19.69
C ILE A 101 12.91 34.43 18.24
N GLY A 102 12.41 35.30 17.35
CA GLY A 102 12.26 35.04 15.92
C GLY A 102 13.59 34.74 15.23
N THR A 103 14.65 35.50 15.53
CA THR A 103 16.00 35.23 15.02
C THR A 103 16.51 33.86 15.47
N VAL A 104 16.42 33.55 16.77
CA VAL A 104 16.86 32.25 17.31
C VAL A 104 16.06 31.11 16.66
N ARG A 105 14.74 31.23 16.57
CA ARG A 105 13.87 30.26 15.87
C ARG A 105 14.32 30.05 14.43
N ASN A 106 14.58 31.12 13.68
CA ASN A 106 14.96 31.04 12.27
C ASN A 106 16.31 30.32 12.07
N VAL A 107 17.26 30.49 13.00
CA VAL A 107 18.52 29.71 13.00
C VAL A 107 18.23 28.22 13.18
N PHE A 108 17.39 27.83 14.15
CA PHE A 108 16.99 26.44 14.33
C PHE A 108 16.29 25.86 13.11
N LEU A 109 15.38 26.63 12.50
CA LEU A 109 14.67 26.22 11.27
C LEU A 109 15.64 25.99 10.11
N ALA A 110 16.57 26.92 9.88
CA ALA A 110 17.56 26.80 8.81
C ALA A 110 18.44 25.55 8.99
N LEU A 111 18.90 25.27 10.21
CA LEU A 111 19.72 24.09 10.48
C LEU A 111 18.94 22.77 10.35
N PHE A 112 17.66 22.76 10.74
CA PHE A 112 16.87 21.54 10.84
C PHE A 112 16.15 21.17 9.54
N TYR A 113 15.65 22.16 8.77
CA TYR A 113 14.75 21.91 7.64
C TYR A 113 15.40 21.90 6.26
N VAL A 114 16.68 22.25 6.12
CA VAL A 114 17.36 22.24 4.80
C VAL A 114 17.37 20.85 4.17
N LYS A 115 17.81 19.82 4.90
CA LYS A 115 17.81 18.43 4.38
C LYS A 115 16.39 17.91 4.10
N PRO A 116 15.42 18.03 5.02
CA PRO A 116 14.01 17.73 4.76
C PRO A 116 13.44 18.38 3.49
N ALA A 117 13.69 19.67 3.30
CA ALA A 117 13.19 20.43 2.16
C ALA A 117 13.82 19.94 0.85
N ALA A 118 15.15 19.73 0.84
CA ALA A 118 15.84 19.18 -0.32
C ALA A 118 15.33 17.79 -0.70
N ASN A 119 15.14 16.88 0.28
CA ASN A 119 14.63 15.54 -0.01
C ASN A 119 13.19 15.56 -0.56
N LEU A 120 12.34 16.46 -0.03
CA LEU A 120 10.98 16.62 -0.52
C LEU A 120 10.94 17.08 -1.98
N ILE A 121 11.81 18.03 -2.36
CA ILE A 121 11.93 18.53 -3.73
C ILE A 121 12.41 17.43 -4.67
N ILE A 122 13.50 16.74 -4.30
CA ILE A 122 14.10 15.67 -5.14
C ILE A 122 13.12 14.51 -5.34
N ASN A 123 12.38 14.13 -4.31
CA ASN A 123 11.49 12.97 -4.36
C ASN A 123 10.04 13.37 -4.62
N TYR A 124 9.76 14.58 -5.12
CA TYR A 124 8.38 15.07 -5.17
C TYR A 124 7.47 14.16 -6.01
N ASP A 125 7.94 13.74 -7.17
CA ASP A 125 7.18 12.88 -8.09
C ASP A 125 7.42 11.39 -7.85
N ARG A 126 8.17 11.01 -6.81
CA ARG A 126 8.49 9.61 -6.54
C ARG A 126 7.24 8.85 -6.09
N GLU A 127 6.83 7.89 -6.91
CA GLU A 127 5.71 7.01 -6.61
C GLU A 127 6.14 5.79 -5.78
N LEU A 128 5.20 5.24 -5.00
CA LEU A 128 5.41 4.00 -4.22
C LEU A 128 5.71 2.77 -5.09
N THR A 129 5.31 2.84 -6.36
CA THR A 129 5.52 1.83 -7.40
C THR A 129 6.94 1.86 -7.96
N SER A 130 7.70 2.93 -7.73
CA SER A 130 9.09 3.06 -8.15
C SER A 130 9.99 2.23 -7.22
N PHE A 131 10.23 0.99 -7.63
CA PHE A 131 11.05 0.04 -6.89
C PHE A 131 12.33 -0.29 -7.66
N LYS A 132 13.49 -0.06 -7.03
CA LYS A 132 14.79 -0.21 -7.67
C LYS A 132 15.19 -1.68 -7.80
N ILE A 133 15.61 -2.06 -9.01
CA ILE A 133 16.25 -3.34 -9.30
C ILE A 133 17.74 -3.24 -8.92
N PRO A 134 18.26 -4.12 -8.06
CA PRO A 134 19.65 -4.04 -7.59
C PRO A 134 20.66 -4.52 -8.63
N PHE A 135 20.27 -5.49 -9.47
CA PHE A 135 21.06 -6.05 -10.56
C PHE A 135 20.13 -6.68 -11.60
N ARG A 136 20.62 -6.86 -12.81
CA ARG A 136 19.90 -7.52 -13.91
C ARG A 136 20.46 -8.90 -14.18
N LEU A 137 19.67 -9.94 -13.95
CA LEU A 137 20.09 -11.33 -14.08
C LEU A 137 20.54 -11.68 -15.52
N ASP A 138 19.96 -11.02 -16.52
CA ASP A 138 20.32 -11.17 -17.93
C ASP A 138 21.61 -10.43 -18.35
N GLU A 139 22.15 -9.58 -17.48
CA GLU A 139 23.37 -8.80 -17.72
C GLU A 139 24.56 -9.24 -16.83
N VAL A 140 24.30 -10.09 -15.83
CA VAL A 140 25.32 -10.56 -14.90
C VAL A 140 26.15 -11.67 -15.56
N SER A 141 27.39 -11.35 -15.92
CA SER A 141 28.38 -12.34 -16.37
C SER A 141 29.14 -13.02 -15.23
N ASP A 142 29.21 -12.37 -14.07
CA ASP A 142 29.94 -12.83 -12.88
C ASP A 142 29.09 -12.57 -11.62
N ILE A 143 28.70 -13.65 -10.95
CA ILE A 143 27.82 -13.64 -9.77
C ILE A 143 28.56 -13.17 -8.52
N GLU A 144 29.89 -13.33 -8.46
CA GLU A 144 30.68 -13.06 -7.24
C GLU A 144 30.71 -11.58 -6.85
N ASN A 145 30.54 -10.69 -7.84
CA ASN A 145 30.54 -9.24 -7.65
C ASN A 145 29.13 -8.63 -7.53
N VAL A 146 28.08 -9.46 -7.48
CA VAL A 146 26.70 -8.97 -7.41
C VAL A 146 26.35 -8.52 -5.99
N LYS A 147 26.03 -7.23 -5.89
CA LYS A 147 25.48 -6.65 -4.68
C LYS A 147 23.99 -6.98 -4.56
N PHE A 148 23.66 -7.99 -3.74
CA PHE A 148 22.28 -8.41 -3.55
C PHE A 148 21.43 -7.40 -2.76
N GLY A 149 21.99 -6.76 -1.74
CA GLY A 149 21.22 -5.91 -0.83
C GLY A 149 22.06 -4.96 0.02
N TYR A 150 21.51 -4.55 1.16
CA TYR A 150 22.14 -3.65 2.12
C TYR A 150 22.62 -4.43 3.35
N GLU A 151 23.73 -5.16 3.21
CA GLU A 151 24.35 -5.88 4.33
C GLU A 151 24.96 -4.90 5.32
N LYS A 152 25.79 -3.98 4.83
CA LYS A 152 26.46 -2.93 5.59
C LYS A 152 26.00 -1.54 5.16
N ILE A 153 26.36 -0.52 5.92
CA ILE A 153 26.09 0.87 5.53
C ILE A 153 26.78 1.25 4.22
N SER A 154 27.97 0.72 3.94
CA SER A 154 28.66 0.91 2.65
C SER A 154 27.83 0.45 1.45
N ASP A 155 26.87 -0.46 1.68
CA ASP A 155 26.01 -1.00 0.64
C ASP A 155 24.75 -0.15 0.43
N VAL A 156 24.44 0.80 1.30
CA VAL A 156 23.25 1.62 1.12
C VAL A 156 23.49 2.64 -0.01
N ASP A 157 22.56 2.71 -0.96
CA ASP A 157 22.65 3.68 -2.04
C ASP A 157 22.72 5.11 -1.49
N ARG A 158 23.56 5.96 -2.11
CA ARG A 158 23.78 7.34 -1.65
C ARG A 158 22.47 8.14 -1.55
N GLU A 159 21.56 7.96 -2.49
CA GLU A 159 20.23 8.59 -2.49
C GLU A 159 19.40 8.16 -1.29
N VAL A 160 19.45 6.86 -0.92
CA VAL A 160 18.75 6.31 0.24
C VAL A 160 19.37 6.82 1.54
N LEU A 161 20.70 6.92 1.62
CA LEU A 161 21.39 7.53 2.77
C LEU A 161 20.97 8.99 2.97
N LEU A 162 21.02 9.80 1.92
CA LEU A 162 20.60 11.21 1.97
C LEU A 162 19.12 11.35 2.32
N SER A 163 18.27 10.47 1.80
CA SER A 163 16.86 10.45 2.13
C SER A 163 16.64 10.12 3.60
N CYS A 164 17.34 9.13 4.16
CA CYS A 164 17.26 8.80 5.57
C CYS A 164 17.75 9.93 6.47
N GLN A 165 18.81 10.63 6.08
CA GLN A 165 19.35 11.81 6.79
C GLN A 165 18.39 13.01 6.81
N SER A 166 17.37 13.03 5.94
CA SER A 166 16.33 14.06 5.91
C SER A 166 15.19 13.80 6.93
N CYS A 167 15.25 12.70 7.69
CA CYS A 167 14.22 12.36 8.67
C CYS A 167 14.11 13.44 9.76
N GLY A 168 12.97 14.14 9.82
CA GLY A 168 12.67 15.13 10.85
C GLY A 168 12.08 14.57 12.14
N GLU A 169 12.12 13.26 12.37
CA GLU A 169 11.56 12.61 13.58
C GLU A 169 10.09 12.96 13.84
N ILE A 170 9.31 13.13 12.75
CA ILE A 170 7.94 13.67 12.78
C ILE A 170 6.95 12.70 13.44
N GLY A 171 7.15 11.39 13.26
CA GLY A 171 6.33 10.34 13.87
C GLY A 171 5.11 9.90 13.05
N ALA A 172 4.78 10.61 11.95
CA ALA A 172 3.65 10.25 11.09
C ALA A 172 3.77 8.84 10.48
N CYS A 173 5.00 8.40 10.18
CA CYS A 173 5.25 7.06 9.67
C CYS A 173 4.97 5.97 10.70
N ASP A 174 5.27 6.20 11.99
CA ASP A 174 4.95 5.26 13.08
C ASP A 174 3.45 5.25 13.38
N GLU A 175 2.80 6.41 13.36
CA GLU A 175 1.38 6.57 13.65
C GLU A 175 0.50 5.85 12.62
N GLY A 176 0.84 5.96 11.34
CA GLY A 176 0.15 5.26 10.27
C GLY A 176 0.52 3.78 10.13
N CYS A 177 1.65 3.33 10.71
CA CYS A 177 2.17 1.98 10.47
C CYS A 177 1.30 0.89 11.13
N PRO A 178 0.77 -0.07 10.34
CA PRO A 178 0.00 -1.18 10.88
C PRO A 178 0.81 -2.08 11.82
N ALA A 179 2.08 -2.28 11.52
CA ALA A 179 2.97 -3.09 12.35
C ALA A 179 3.25 -2.44 13.72
N VAL A 180 3.44 -1.12 13.76
CA VAL A 180 3.58 -0.38 15.03
C VAL A 180 2.29 -0.51 15.86
N ALA A 181 1.13 -0.35 15.23
CA ALA A 181 -0.18 -0.46 15.88
C ALA A 181 -0.44 -1.87 16.44
N ALA A 182 0.06 -2.90 15.76
CA ALA A 182 -0.03 -4.30 16.18
C ALA A 182 0.99 -4.72 17.26
N GLY A 183 1.90 -3.83 17.65
CA GLY A 183 2.91 -4.17 18.65
C GLY A 183 4.12 -4.93 18.09
N ARG A 184 4.29 -5.01 16.77
CA ARG A 184 5.44 -5.69 16.15
C ARG A 184 6.76 -5.00 16.48
N LEU A 185 7.86 -5.73 16.31
CA LEU A 185 9.24 -5.22 16.38
C LEU A 185 9.62 -4.37 15.15
N LEU A 186 8.78 -3.40 14.79
CA LEU A 186 9.01 -2.46 13.69
C LEU A 186 8.58 -1.05 14.10
N SER A 187 9.49 -0.10 13.91
CA SER A 187 9.19 1.32 13.74
C SER A 187 9.86 1.78 12.45
N PRO A 188 9.10 2.28 11.44
CA PRO A 188 9.70 2.86 10.25
C PRO A 188 10.70 3.97 10.59
N ARG A 189 10.40 4.78 11.61
CA ARG A 189 11.30 5.83 12.07
C ARG A 189 12.60 5.28 12.64
N PHE A 190 12.54 4.22 13.44
CA PHE A 190 13.73 3.53 13.93
C PHE A 190 14.63 3.07 12.78
N VAL A 191 14.06 2.37 11.79
CA VAL A 191 14.78 1.89 10.59
C VAL A 191 15.55 3.02 9.90
N VAL A 192 14.85 4.12 9.58
CA VAL A 192 15.44 5.27 8.90
C VAL A 192 16.52 5.95 9.74
N ARG A 193 16.29 6.07 11.05
CA ARG A 193 17.24 6.72 11.96
C ARG A 193 18.48 5.87 12.21
N THR A 194 18.36 4.54 12.22
CA THR A 194 19.50 3.63 12.27
C THR A 194 20.42 3.86 11.08
N VAL A 195 19.87 3.95 9.87
CA VAL A 195 20.65 4.27 8.66
C VAL A 195 21.26 5.67 8.75
N SER A 196 20.48 6.67 9.16
CA SER A 196 20.97 8.06 9.26
C SER A 196 22.09 8.26 10.28
N LEU A 197 22.03 7.60 11.44
CA LEU A 197 23.03 7.75 12.50
C LEU A 197 24.33 7.03 12.17
N ASN A 198 24.23 5.91 11.46
CA ASN A 198 25.38 5.10 11.08
C ASN A 198 25.92 5.44 9.69
N SER A 199 25.44 6.50 9.02
CA SER A 199 25.83 6.82 7.63
C SER A 199 27.33 7.05 7.42
N ASN A 200 28.07 7.34 8.49
CA ASN A 200 29.52 7.56 8.47
C ASN A 200 30.31 6.33 8.97
N ASN A 201 29.64 5.22 9.25
CA ASN A 201 30.24 3.96 9.69
C ASN A 201 30.04 2.88 8.62
N PRO A 202 30.91 2.81 7.59
CA PRO A 202 30.71 1.92 6.45
C PRO A 202 30.66 0.44 6.85
N GLY A 203 31.35 0.04 7.92
CA GLY A 203 31.39 -1.35 8.41
C GLY A 203 30.21 -1.76 9.29
N PHE A 204 29.25 -0.86 9.55
CA PHE A 204 28.09 -1.17 10.38
C PHE A 204 27.18 -2.20 9.72
N GLU A 205 26.97 -3.34 10.39
CA GLU A 205 26.14 -4.47 9.93
C GLU A 205 24.64 -4.11 10.00
N LEU A 206 24.17 -3.45 8.95
CA LEU A 206 22.81 -2.93 8.85
C LEU A 206 21.78 -4.05 8.80
N ALA A 207 22.02 -5.11 8.01
CA ALA A 207 21.06 -6.17 7.82
C ALA A 207 20.77 -6.93 9.11
N ILE A 208 21.81 -7.25 9.89
CA ILE A 208 21.70 -7.91 11.19
C ILE A 208 21.00 -6.99 12.19
N LYS A 209 21.36 -5.70 12.23
CA LYS A 209 20.71 -4.74 13.14
C LYS A 209 19.21 -4.59 12.89
N LEU A 210 18.78 -4.68 11.63
CA LEU A 210 17.41 -4.40 11.20
C LEU A 210 16.58 -5.64 10.85
N GLU A 211 17.07 -6.84 11.17
CA GLU A 211 16.42 -8.10 10.79
C GLU A 211 14.96 -8.20 11.23
N HIS A 212 14.68 -7.97 12.51
CA HIS A 212 13.32 -8.04 13.04
C HIS A 212 12.39 -7.02 12.36
N GLN A 213 12.89 -5.82 12.10
CA GLN A 213 12.14 -4.75 11.45
C GLN A 213 11.86 -5.11 9.98
N ALA A 214 12.83 -5.72 9.30
CA ALA A 214 12.70 -6.17 7.93
C ALA A 214 11.58 -7.19 7.79
N TRP A 215 11.55 -8.22 8.62
CA TRP A 215 10.51 -9.27 8.56
C TRP A 215 9.14 -8.79 9.06
N ALA A 216 9.10 -7.89 10.04
CA ALA A 216 7.84 -7.37 10.57
C ALA A 216 7.07 -6.45 9.60
N CYS A 217 7.73 -5.95 8.55
CA CYS A 217 7.15 -5.03 7.59
C CYS A 217 6.19 -5.73 6.61
N THR A 218 4.96 -5.23 6.49
CA THR A 218 4.00 -5.74 5.49
C THR A 218 4.16 -5.11 4.10
N THR A 219 5.18 -4.28 3.92
CA THR A 219 5.45 -3.51 2.69
C THR A 219 4.24 -2.76 2.15
N CYS A 220 3.33 -2.31 3.02
CA CYS A 220 2.12 -1.62 2.58
C CYS A 220 2.34 -0.15 2.20
N GLY A 221 3.53 0.43 2.46
CA GLY A 221 3.86 1.79 2.04
C GLY A 221 3.19 2.93 2.80
N MET A 222 2.43 2.66 3.87
CA MET A 222 1.78 3.72 4.66
C MET A 222 2.79 4.69 5.29
N CYS A 223 3.96 4.20 5.71
CA CYS A 223 5.03 5.00 6.28
C CYS A 223 5.61 6.01 5.28
N VAL A 224 5.74 5.61 4.01
CA VAL A 224 6.22 6.46 2.92
C VAL A 224 5.13 7.47 2.52
N TYR A 225 3.89 7.00 2.35
CA TYR A 225 2.74 7.86 2.04
C TYR A 225 2.50 8.95 3.08
N SER A 226 2.68 8.62 4.37
CA SER A 226 2.47 9.57 5.47
C SER A 226 3.67 10.48 5.74
N CYS A 227 4.81 10.27 5.06
CA CYS A 227 6.02 11.04 5.31
C CYS A 227 5.94 12.40 4.60
N PRO A 228 5.87 13.53 5.33
CA PRO A 228 5.71 14.85 4.69
C PRO A 228 6.97 15.33 3.96
N VAL A 229 8.10 14.66 4.18
CA VAL A 229 9.39 14.97 3.53
C VAL A 229 9.81 13.86 2.56
N ARG A 230 8.91 12.91 2.27
CA ARG A 230 9.11 11.81 1.32
C ARG A 230 10.36 10.96 1.55
N VAL A 231 10.64 10.58 2.80
CA VAL A 231 11.62 9.53 3.08
C VAL A 231 11.09 8.19 2.62
N ASN A 232 11.83 7.50 1.75
CA ASN A 232 11.46 6.16 1.33
C ASN A 232 11.98 5.09 2.29
N HIS A 233 11.13 4.72 3.23
CA HIS A 233 11.40 3.69 4.23
C HIS A 233 11.52 2.29 3.60
N LEU A 234 10.84 2.03 2.48
CA LEU A 234 10.76 0.70 1.89
C LEU A 234 12.05 0.31 1.18
N ASP A 235 12.80 1.25 0.61
CA ASP A 235 14.11 0.96 -0.01
C ASP A 235 15.05 0.28 0.99
N VAL A 236 15.08 0.77 2.23
CA VAL A 236 15.87 0.17 3.31
C VAL A 236 15.36 -1.23 3.65
N ILE A 237 14.05 -1.41 3.81
CA ILE A 237 13.45 -2.71 4.13
C ILE A 237 13.79 -3.75 3.07
N TYR A 238 13.60 -3.42 1.79
CA TYR A 238 13.87 -4.34 0.70
C TYR A 238 15.36 -4.63 0.54
N GLY A 239 16.22 -3.60 0.65
CA GLY A 239 17.66 -3.80 0.62
C GLY A 239 18.15 -4.72 1.74
N VAL A 240 17.66 -4.53 2.96
CA VAL A 240 17.97 -5.41 4.10
C VAL A 240 17.44 -6.83 3.87
N ARG A 241 16.19 -6.97 3.41
CA ARG A 241 15.60 -8.30 3.10
C ARG A 241 16.44 -9.07 2.08
N ARG A 242 16.87 -8.42 1.00
CA ARG A 242 17.73 -9.05 -0.01
C ARG A 242 19.06 -9.53 0.58
N ALA A 243 19.68 -8.73 1.45
CA ALA A 243 20.91 -9.13 2.14
C ALA A 243 20.68 -10.34 3.08
N LEU A 244 19.59 -10.33 3.86
CA LEU A 244 19.25 -11.44 4.76
C LEU A 244 18.99 -12.75 4.00
N VAL A 245 18.25 -12.66 2.88
CA VAL A 245 18.01 -13.83 2.01
C VAL A 245 19.31 -14.35 1.41
N ALA A 246 20.17 -13.48 0.89
CA ALA A 246 21.48 -13.87 0.33
C ALA A 246 22.39 -14.54 1.37
N GLN A 247 22.27 -14.17 2.65
CA GLN A 247 23.00 -14.77 3.76
C GLN A 247 22.35 -16.05 4.31
N GLY A 248 21.21 -16.50 3.75
CA GLY A 248 20.44 -17.63 4.27
C GLY A 248 19.77 -17.36 5.63
N ARG A 249 19.69 -16.10 6.06
CA ARG A 249 19.08 -15.69 7.35
C ARG A 249 17.57 -15.51 7.18
N VAL A 250 16.89 -16.63 6.93
CA VAL A 250 15.44 -16.69 6.74
C VAL A 250 14.81 -17.72 7.67
N ASP A 251 13.58 -17.47 8.11
CA ASP A 251 12.79 -18.46 8.82
C ASP A 251 12.46 -19.65 7.89
N ARG A 252 12.26 -20.84 8.46
CA ARG A 252 11.86 -22.04 7.73
C ARG A 252 10.62 -21.81 6.85
N LYS A 253 9.59 -21.11 7.34
CA LYS A 253 8.38 -20.82 6.56
C LYS A 253 8.67 -19.95 5.33
N ILE A 254 9.63 -19.03 5.44
CA ILE A 254 10.08 -18.21 4.30
C ILE A 254 10.80 -19.10 3.29
N ALA A 255 11.72 -19.96 3.76
CA ALA A 255 12.44 -20.90 2.90
C ALA A 255 11.48 -21.86 2.17
N ASP A 256 10.45 -22.37 2.86
CA ASP A 256 9.44 -23.27 2.29
C ASP A 256 8.67 -22.60 1.14
N VAL A 257 8.33 -21.31 1.25
CA VAL A 257 7.69 -20.55 0.16
C VAL A 257 8.62 -20.39 -1.03
N LEU A 258 9.88 -20.02 -0.80
CA LEU A 258 10.86 -19.86 -1.89
C LEU A 258 11.12 -21.20 -2.58
N LEU A 259 11.17 -22.30 -1.83
CA LEU A 259 11.29 -23.65 -2.36
C LEU A 259 10.05 -24.04 -3.17
N SER A 260 8.85 -23.76 -2.66
CA SER A 260 7.59 -24.02 -3.37
C SER A 260 7.57 -23.30 -4.72
N ILE A 261 7.98 -22.03 -4.76
CA ILE A 261 8.08 -21.26 -6.00
C ILE A 261 9.06 -21.92 -6.98
N SER A 262 10.18 -22.44 -6.46
CA SER A 262 11.23 -23.06 -7.28
C SER A 262 10.80 -24.41 -7.86
N GLN A 263 10.13 -25.23 -7.05
CA GLN A 263 9.74 -26.60 -7.43
C GLN A 263 8.44 -26.65 -8.22
N TYR A 264 7.43 -25.89 -7.80
CA TYR A 264 6.07 -25.95 -8.35
C TYR A 264 5.72 -24.73 -9.20
N GLY A 265 6.53 -23.67 -9.17
CA GLY A 265 6.20 -22.41 -9.85
C GLY A 265 5.08 -21.62 -9.17
N ASN A 266 4.67 -21.98 -7.95
CA ASN A 266 3.61 -21.30 -7.20
C ASN A 266 3.89 -21.31 -5.69
N THR A 267 3.10 -20.58 -4.90
CA THR A 267 3.28 -20.43 -3.44
C THR A 267 2.43 -21.38 -2.60
N MET A 268 1.78 -22.37 -3.22
CA MET A 268 0.79 -23.24 -2.58
C MET A 268 1.25 -24.71 -2.56
N SER A 269 2.52 -24.97 -2.90
CA SER A 269 3.14 -26.31 -2.94
C SER A 269 2.31 -27.36 -3.68
N SER A 270 1.57 -26.93 -4.71
CA SER A 270 0.63 -27.77 -5.46
C SER A 270 1.12 -27.94 -6.90
N PRO A 271 0.97 -29.10 -7.54
CA PRO A 271 1.28 -29.26 -8.96
C PRO A 271 0.48 -28.28 -9.84
N ASN A 272 1.09 -27.75 -10.90
CA ASN A 272 0.38 -26.89 -11.86
C ASN A 272 -0.52 -27.67 -12.82
N VAL A 273 -0.29 -28.98 -12.98
CA VAL A 273 -1.12 -29.83 -13.84
C VAL A 273 -2.56 -29.83 -13.33
N GLY A 274 -3.51 -29.50 -14.21
CA GLY A 274 -4.93 -29.43 -13.90
C GLY A 274 -5.35 -28.24 -13.04
N ARG A 275 -4.47 -27.25 -12.82
CA ARG A 275 -4.74 -26.11 -11.90
C ARG A 275 -5.98 -25.30 -12.27
N HIS A 276 -6.39 -25.36 -13.54
CA HIS A 276 -7.53 -24.62 -14.09
C HIS A 276 -8.60 -25.51 -14.74
N ASP A 277 -8.60 -26.83 -14.51
CA ASP A 277 -9.62 -27.71 -15.10
C ASP A 277 -11.04 -27.30 -14.70
N TRP A 278 -11.22 -26.90 -13.45
CA TRP A 278 -12.50 -26.36 -12.95
C TRP A 278 -12.95 -25.07 -13.65
N LEU A 279 -12.04 -24.28 -14.24
CA LEU A 279 -12.41 -23.13 -15.08
C LEU A 279 -12.83 -23.55 -16.48
N ARG A 280 -12.18 -24.58 -17.02
CA ARG A 280 -12.55 -25.18 -18.31
C ARG A 280 -13.95 -25.80 -18.24
N GLU A 281 -14.28 -26.46 -17.13
CA GLU A 281 -15.65 -26.94 -16.84
C GLU A 281 -16.69 -25.81 -16.82
N LEU A 282 -16.29 -24.60 -16.46
CA LEU A 282 -17.14 -23.39 -16.50
C LEU A 282 -17.19 -22.72 -17.89
N GLY A 283 -16.55 -23.32 -18.90
CA GLY A 283 -16.52 -22.84 -20.28
C GLY A 283 -15.41 -21.83 -20.59
N VAL A 284 -14.47 -21.59 -19.67
CA VAL A 284 -13.32 -20.70 -19.93
C VAL A 284 -12.26 -21.45 -20.73
N LYS A 285 -12.01 -21.00 -21.96
CA LYS A 285 -11.02 -21.61 -22.85
C LYS A 285 -9.60 -21.22 -22.46
N THR A 286 -8.64 -22.12 -22.70
CA THR A 286 -7.22 -21.79 -22.63
C THR A 286 -6.80 -20.87 -23.77
N ILE A 287 -5.68 -20.17 -23.63
CA ILE A 287 -5.16 -19.28 -24.70
C ILE A 287 -4.78 -20.07 -25.96
N SER A 288 -4.41 -21.33 -25.82
CA SER A 288 -4.16 -22.23 -26.95
C SER A 288 -5.46 -22.63 -27.67
N GLU A 289 -6.58 -22.75 -26.95
CA GLU A 289 -7.92 -23.04 -27.51
C GLU A 289 -8.62 -21.78 -28.05
N ASN A 290 -8.27 -20.59 -27.55
CA ASN A 290 -8.79 -19.29 -28.00
C ASN A 290 -7.65 -18.25 -28.18
N PRO A 291 -6.86 -18.35 -29.26
CA PRO A 291 -5.73 -17.44 -29.50
C PRO A 291 -6.15 -15.97 -29.74
N ASP A 292 -7.39 -15.75 -30.16
CA ASP A 292 -7.95 -14.42 -30.45
C ASP A 292 -8.57 -13.73 -29.22
N ALA A 293 -8.41 -14.32 -28.03
CA ALA A 293 -8.90 -13.73 -26.78
C ALA A 293 -8.32 -12.32 -26.57
N GLU A 294 -9.18 -11.38 -26.21
CA GLU A 294 -8.77 -9.99 -25.98
C GLU A 294 -8.00 -9.84 -24.65
N TYR A 295 -8.40 -10.60 -23.63
CA TYR A 295 -7.82 -10.54 -22.28
C TYR A 295 -7.31 -11.90 -21.83
N LEU A 296 -6.12 -11.92 -21.25
CA LEU A 296 -5.68 -13.03 -20.41
C LEU A 296 -6.20 -12.85 -18.99
N LEU A 297 -6.99 -13.78 -18.49
CA LEU A 297 -7.35 -13.86 -17.07
C LEU A 297 -6.21 -14.56 -16.31
N TRP A 298 -5.41 -13.77 -15.60
CA TRP A 298 -4.38 -14.27 -14.68
C TRP A 298 -5.00 -14.64 -13.33
N VAL A 299 -5.16 -15.94 -13.10
CA VAL A 299 -5.86 -16.50 -11.94
C VAL A 299 -4.97 -16.40 -10.69
N GLY A 300 -3.68 -16.69 -10.85
CA GLY A 300 -2.65 -16.61 -9.82
C GLY A 300 -2.75 -17.70 -8.76
N CYS A 301 -1.72 -17.80 -7.90
CA CYS A 301 -1.59 -18.90 -6.93
C CYS A 301 -2.83 -19.06 -6.03
N MET A 302 -3.33 -17.97 -5.44
CA MET A 302 -4.52 -18.02 -4.57
C MET A 302 -5.74 -18.44 -5.38
N GLY A 303 -6.03 -17.79 -6.51
CA GLY A 303 -7.22 -18.08 -7.32
C GLY A 303 -7.26 -19.53 -7.83
N SER A 304 -6.10 -20.13 -8.09
CA SER A 304 -6.03 -21.50 -8.60
C SER A 304 -6.16 -22.57 -7.52
N PHE A 305 -5.66 -22.34 -6.30
CA PHE A 305 -5.53 -23.40 -5.29
C PHE A 305 -6.29 -23.14 -3.99
N ASP A 306 -6.54 -21.88 -3.61
CA ASP A 306 -7.30 -21.57 -2.40
C ASP A 306 -8.81 -21.64 -2.68
N GLY A 307 -9.52 -22.47 -1.91
CA GLY A 307 -10.95 -22.72 -2.11
C GLY A 307 -11.80 -21.44 -2.04
N ARG A 308 -11.47 -20.52 -1.13
CA ARG A 308 -12.19 -19.26 -0.97
C ARG A 308 -11.96 -18.33 -2.16
N ALA A 309 -10.72 -18.24 -2.64
CA ALA A 309 -10.36 -17.44 -3.79
C ALA A 309 -10.94 -18.01 -5.10
N ARG A 310 -11.11 -19.34 -5.22
CA ARG A 310 -11.82 -19.96 -6.35
C ARG A 310 -13.25 -19.44 -6.45
N GLU A 311 -13.98 -19.30 -5.34
CA GLU A 311 -15.34 -18.75 -5.36
C GLU A 311 -15.38 -17.30 -5.86
N ILE A 312 -14.35 -16.49 -5.56
CA ILE A 312 -14.23 -15.12 -6.10
C ILE A 312 -14.06 -15.15 -7.63
N ILE A 313 -13.21 -16.05 -8.15
CA ILE A 313 -13.02 -16.20 -9.59
C ILE A 313 -14.30 -16.71 -10.25
N LYS A 314 -14.98 -17.72 -9.67
CA LYS A 314 -16.26 -18.23 -10.19
C LYS A 314 -17.28 -17.10 -10.31
N ALA A 315 -17.43 -16.30 -9.25
CA ALA A 315 -18.33 -15.16 -9.28
C ALA A 315 -17.98 -14.16 -10.39
N PHE A 316 -16.69 -13.89 -10.59
CA PHE A 316 -16.23 -13.02 -11.66
C PHE A 316 -16.48 -13.62 -13.06
N VAL A 317 -16.21 -14.91 -13.27
CA VAL A 317 -16.49 -15.61 -14.53
C VAL A 317 -17.98 -15.63 -14.83
N ASP A 318 -18.84 -15.81 -13.84
CA ASP A 318 -20.29 -15.76 -14.01
C ASP A 318 -20.78 -14.37 -14.41
N ILE A 319 -20.19 -13.31 -13.84
CA ILE A 319 -20.44 -11.92 -14.29
C ILE A 319 -20.03 -11.76 -15.76
N LEU A 320 -18.84 -12.23 -16.15
CA LEU A 320 -18.37 -12.16 -17.53
C LEU A 320 -19.26 -12.95 -18.49
N ARG A 321 -19.75 -14.12 -18.07
CA ARG A 321 -20.70 -14.92 -18.85
C ARG A 321 -22.00 -14.16 -19.09
N LYS A 322 -22.60 -13.58 -18.04
CA LYS A 322 -23.81 -12.76 -18.15
C LYS A 322 -23.60 -11.49 -18.98
N ALA A 323 -22.37 -10.96 -19.01
CA ALA A 323 -22.01 -9.81 -19.85
C ALA A 323 -21.71 -10.18 -21.33
N GLY A 324 -21.78 -11.46 -21.70
CA GLY A 324 -21.40 -11.93 -23.04
C GLY A 324 -19.90 -11.80 -23.36
N MET A 325 -19.05 -11.81 -22.33
CA MET A 325 -17.60 -11.55 -22.44
C MET A 325 -16.73 -12.82 -22.35
N LEU A 326 -17.33 -14.02 -22.21
CA LEU A 326 -16.59 -15.26 -21.96
C LEU A 326 -15.65 -15.64 -23.13
N ASP A 327 -16.05 -15.40 -24.39
CA ASP A 327 -15.19 -15.65 -25.56
C ASP A 327 -14.09 -14.60 -25.75
N LYS A 328 -14.13 -13.48 -25.00
CA LYS A 328 -13.09 -12.45 -25.02
C LYS A 328 -11.98 -12.71 -24.00
N ILE A 329 -12.13 -13.74 -23.16
CA ILE A 329 -11.13 -14.10 -22.16
C ILE A 329 -10.51 -15.46 -22.49
N ALA A 330 -9.26 -15.62 -22.07
CA ALA A 330 -8.60 -16.92 -22.02
C ALA A 330 -7.74 -17.04 -20.77
N ILE A 331 -7.35 -18.27 -20.44
CA ILE A 331 -6.44 -18.59 -19.32
C ILE A 331 -5.20 -19.34 -19.82
N LEU A 332 -4.11 -19.34 -19.06
CA LEU A 332 -2.89 -20.09 -19.41
C LEU A 332 -2.97 -21.59 -19.08
N GLY A 333 -4.00 -22.05 -18.36
CA GLY A 333 -4.07 -23.45 -17.91
C GLY A 333 -2.86 -23.81 -17.05
N ASP A 334 -2.24 -24.95 -17.35
CA ASP A 334 -1.09 -25.51 -16.62
C ASP A 334 0.21 -24.72 -16.82
N GLU A 335 0.30 -23.90 -17.87
CA GLU A 335 1.46 -23.04 -18.15
C GLU A 335 1.52 -21.81 -17.21
N GLU A 336 0.44 -21.48 -16.50
CA GLU A 336 0.46 -20.35 -15.56
C GLU A 336 1.44 -20.65 -14.40
N THR A 337 2.20 -19.65 -13.96
CA THR A 337 3.07 -19.73 -12.78
C THR A 337 2.79 -18.56 -11.82
N CYS A 338 3.65 -18.33 -10.84
CA CYS A 338 3.55 -17.20 -9.91
C CYS A 338 3.77 -15.86 -10.65
N CYS A 339 3.13 -14.79 -10.18
CA CYS A 339 3.42 -13.43 -10.67
C CYS A 339 4.79 -12.90 -10.21
N GLY A 340 5.41 -13.54 -9.22
CA GLY A 340 6.72 -13.18 -8.66
C GLY A 340 6.68 -12.26 -7.44
N ASP A 341 5.52 -11.68 -7.08
CA ASP A 341 5.41 -10.75 -5.93
C ASP A 341 6.01 -11.33 -4.63
N PRO A 342 5.68 -12.55 -4.19
CA PRO A 342 6.17 -13.05 -2.90
C PRO A 342 7.70 -13.17 -2.84
N ALA A 343 8.33 -13.70 -3.89
CA ALA A 343 9.79 -13.78 -3.99
C ALA A 343 10.43 -12.38 -3.90
N ARG A 344 9.90 -11.43 -4.67
CA ARG A 344 10.41 -10.06 -4.68
C ARG A 344 10.26 -9.36 -3.33
N ARG A 345 9.10 -9.52 -2.68
CA ARG A 345 8.87 -8.90 -1.36
C ARG A 345 9.69 -9.54 -0.26
N LEU A 346 10.03 -10.82 -0.36
CA LEU A 346 10.94 -11.50 0.57
C LEU A 346 12.40 -11.08 0.38
N GLY A 347 12.76 -10.50 -0.76
CA GLY A 347 14.13 -10.11 -1.09
C GLY A 347 14.86 -11.11 -1.98
N GLU A 348 14.18 -12.15 -2.47
CA GLU A 348 14.77 -13.11 -3.40
C GLU A 348 14.66 -12.57 -4.84
N GLU A 349 15.54 -11.61 -5.18
CA GLU A 349 15.48 -10.88 -6.45
C GLU A 349 15.83 -11.76 -7.65
N SER A 350 16.79 -12.69 -7.52
CA SER A 350 17.16 -13.61 -8.61
C SER A 350 15.96 -14.47 -9.03
N ARG A 351 15.27 -15.08 -8.06
CA ARG A 351 14.06 -15.88 -8.34
C ARG A 351 12.95 -15.03 -8.95
N PHE A 352 12.78 -13.80 -8.48
CA PHE A 352 11.81 -12.89 -9.08
C PHE A 352 12.10 -12.67 -10.57
N GLN A 353 13.37 -12.39 -10.93
CA GLN A 353 13.76 -12.17 -12.32
C GLN A 353 13.60 -13.42 -13.18
N GLU A 354 13.95 -14.61 -12.68
CA GLU A 354 13.68 -15.87 -13.39
C GLU A 354 12.19 -16.05 -13.74
N ILE A 355 11.30 -15.76 -12.78
CA ILE A 355 9.86 -15.84 -12.99
C ILE A 355 9.41 -14.84 -14.06
N VAL A 356 9.88 -13.58 -13.97
CA VAL A 356 9.52 -12.53 -14.94
C VAL A 356 9.97 -12.92 -16.34
N LEU A 357 11.20 -13.43 -16.50
CA LEU A 357 11.74 -13.82 -17.80
C LEU A 357 11.01 -15.04 -18.39
N LYS A 358 10.60 -16.02 -17.56
CA LYS A 358 9.74 -17.13 -18.02
C LYS A 358 8.36 -16.65 -18.44
N ASN A 359 7.74 -15.77 -17.64
CA ASN A 359 6.44 -15.20 -17.96
C ASN A 359 6.51 -14.32 -19.23
N LYS A 360 7.63 -13.62 -19.45
CA LYS A 360 7.90 -12.87 -20.69
C LYS A 360 7.81 -13.76 -21.92
N GLN A 361 8.49 -14.91 -21.89
CA GLN A 361 8.46 -15.87 -23.00
C GLN A 361 7.04 -16.36 -23.28
N LEU A 362 6.23 -16.62 -22.24
CA LEU A 362 4.83 -17.00 -22.40
C LEU A 362 3.99 -15.86 -23.01
N PHE A 363 4.16 -14.63 -22.53
CA PHE A 363 3.43 -13.48 -23.06
C PHE A 363 3.80 -13.17 -24.51
N GLU A 364 5.08 -13.30 -24.88
CA GLU A 364 5.55 -13.15 -26.26
C GLU A 364 5.05 -14.27 -27.16
N LYS A 365 5.12 -15.53 -26.71
CA LYS A 365 4.61 -16.72 -27.42
C LYS A 365 3.14 -16.57 -27.81
N TYR A 366 2.32 -16.06 -26.90
CA TYR A 366 0.87 -15.94 -27.10
C TYR A 366 0.40 -14.53 -27.49
N GLY A 367 1.32 -13.57 -27.68
CA GLY A 367 0.98 -12.20 -28.06
C GLY A 367 0.13 -11.45 -27.02
N ILE A 368 0.27 -11.76 -25.74
CA ILE A 368 -0.54 -11.19 -24.65
C ILE A 368 -0.23 -9.71 -24.46
N LYS A 369 -1.28 -8.87 -24.53
CA LYS A 369 -1.18 -7.42 -24.31
C LYS A 369 -2.06 -6.91 -23.16
N LYS A 370 -3.22 -7.51 -22.96
CA LYS A 370 -4.17 -7.13 -21.90
C LYS A 370 -4.31 -8.27 -20.89
N LEU A 371 -4.24 -7.93 -19.60
CA LEU A 371 -4.27 -8.90 -18.51
C LEU A 371 -5.29 -8.46 -17.45
N ILE A 372 -6.17 -9.38 -17.05
CA ILE A 372 -7.10 -9.19 -15.94
C ILE A 372 -6.62 -10.03 -14.75
N THR A 373 -6.63 -9.48 -13.54
CA THR A 373 -6.38 -10.26 -12.32
C THR A 373 -7.26 -9.81 -11.16
N ILE A 374 -7.63 -10.76 -10.29
CA ILE A 374 -8.34 -10.43 -9.04
C ILE A 374 -7.41 -10.01 -7.91
N CYS A 375 -6.10 -10.19 -8.06
CA CYS A 375 -5.12 -9.98 -7.01
C CYS A 375 -4.38 -8.64 -7.17
N PRO A 376 -4.54 -7.69 -6.24
CA PRO A 376 -3.78 -6.44 -6.23
C PRO A 376 -2.25 -6.57 -6.20
N HIS A 377 -1.73 -7.68 -5.67
CA HIS A 377 -0.28 -7.94 -5.65
C HIS A 377 0.22 -8.22 -7.07
N GLY A 378 -0.46 -9.14 -7.77
CA GLY A 378 -0.20 -9.41 -9.19
C GLY A 378 -0.42 -8.16 -10.04
N TYR A 379 -1.52 -7.44 -9.81
CA TYR A 379 -1.80 -6.16 -10.48
C TYR A 379 -0.62 -5.19 -10.37
N ASN A 380 -0.09 -4.99 -9.15
CA ASN A 380 1.02 -4.08 -8.92
C ASN A 380 2.29 -4.51 -9.67
N VAL A 381 2.62 -5.80 -9.60
CA VAL A 381 3.84 -6.34 -10.21
C VAL A 381 3.76 -6.31 -11.74
N PHE A 382 2.67 -6.79 -12.34
CA PHE A 382 2.52 -6.75 -13.80
C PHE A 382 2.49 -5.33 -14.35
N LYS A 383 1.83 -4.39 -13.65
CA LYS A 383 1.68 -3.02 -14.14
C LYS A 383 2.96 -2.19 -14.00
N ASN A 384 3.64 -2.31 -12.86
CA ASN A 384 4.68 -1.35 -12.49
C ASN A 384 6.09 -1.91 -12.58
N GLU A 385 6.24 -3.23 -12.51
CA GLU A 385 7.54 -3.85 -12.29
C GLU A 385 8.00 -4.71 -13.47
N TYR A 386 7.08 -5.33 -14.18
CA TYR A 386 7.37 -6.10 -15.41
C TYR A 386 7.87 -5.20 -16.55
N LYS A 387 7.46 -3.93 -16.58
CA LYS A 387 7.92 -2.93 -17.57
C LYS A 387 9.44 -2.74 -17.60
N GLU A 388 10.10 -2.87 -16.44
CA GLU A 388 11.55 -2.78 -16.32
C GLU A 388 12.28 -3.93 -17.06
N PHE A 389 11.57 -5.02 -17.36
CA PHE A 389 12.07 -6.17 -18.13
C PHE A 389 11.60 -6.15 -19.60
N GLY A 390 11.06 -5.02 -20.06
CA GLY A 390 10.56 -4.81 -21.41
C GLY A 390 9.17 -5.39 -21.65
N ILE A 391 8.42 -5.74 -20.60
CA ILE A 391 7.08 -6.32 -20.70
C ILE A 391 6.06 -5.23 -20.42
N ASN A 392 5.39 -4.76 -21.47
CA ASN A 392 4.35 -3.74 -21.36
C ASN A 392 2.98 -4.38 -21.50
N LEU A 393 2.19 -4.35 -20.42
CA LEU A 393 0.84 -4.92 -20.37
C LEU A 393 -0.17 -3.86 -19.93
N ASP A 394 -1.34 -3.89 -20.55
CA ASP A 394 -2.52 -3.20 -20.04
C ASP A 394 -3.15 -4.08 -18.96
N VAL A 395 -2.86 -3.74 -17.70
CA VAL A 395 -3.27 -4.54 -16.54
C VAL A 395 -4.54 -3.97 -15.90
N TYR A 396 -5.56 -4.82 -15.76
CA TYR A 396 -6.85 -4.50 -15.18
C TYR A 396 -7.07 -5.33 -13.92
N HIS A 397 -7.50 -4.66 -12.85
CA HIS A 397 -8.07 -5.35 -11.70
C HIS A 397 -9.53 -5.67 -12.00
N HIS A 398 -10.05 -6.79 -11.50
CA HIS A 398 -11.42 -7.23 -11.82
C HIS A 398 -12.49 -6.19 -11.48
N VAL A 399 -12.26 -5.35 -10.47
CA VAL A 399 -13.17 -4.24 -10.15
C VAL A 399 -13.32 -3.22 -11.27
N GLN A 400 -12.25 -2.97 -12.03
CA GLN A 400 -12.28 -2.02 -13.15
C GLN A 400 -13.10 -2.57 -14.30
N ILE A 401 -12.96 -3.88 -14.57
CA ILE A 401 -13.77 -4.58 -15.57
C ILE A 401 -15.24 -4.56 -15.14
N ILE A 402 -15.56 -4.93 -13.90
CA ILE A 402 -16.94 -4.91 -13.40
C ILE A 402 -17.56 -3.51 -13.50
N GLN A 403 -16.83 -2.46 -13.12
CA GLN A 403 -17.28 -1.08 -13.24
C GLN A 403 -17.60 -0.74 -14.71
N GLN A 404 -16.69 -1.08 -15.63
CA GLN A 404 -16.88 -0.85 -17.06
C GLN A 404 -18.12 -1.56 -17.60
N LEU A 405 -18.32 -2.84 -17.25
CA LEU A 405 -19.50 -3.61 -17.68
C LEU A 405 -20.82 -2.99 -17.21
N ILE A 406 -20.85 -2.43 -16.00
CA ILE A 406 -22.02 -1.71 -15.47
C ILE A 406 -22.22 -0.38 -16.19
N GLU A 407 -21.15 0.35 -16.51
CA GLU A 407 -21.22 1.65 -17.20
C GLU A 407 -21.62 1.50 -18.67
N GLU A 408 -21.18 0.44 -19.34
CA GLU A 408 -21.59 0.07 -20.71
C GLU A 408 -23.00 -0.53 -20.78
N GLY A 409 -23.64 -0.81 -19.64
CA GLY A 409 -24.96 -1.45 -19.59
C GLY A 409 -24.97 -2.93 -19.96
N ARG A 410 -23.80 -3.58 -20.08
CA ARG A 410 -23.68 -5.03 -20.35
C ARG A 410 -24.19 -5.88 -19.19
N ILE A 411 -24.14 -5.35 -17.97
CA ILE A 411 -24.78 -5.93 -16.80
C ILE A 411 -25.55 -4.85 -16.04
N VAL A 412 -26.72 -5.23 -15.53
CA VAL A 412 -27.58 -4.32 -14.77
C VAL A 412 -27.74 -4.86 -13.35
N VAL A 413 -27.40 -4.00 -12.39
CA VAL A 413 -27.50 -4.31 -10.96
C VAL A 413 -28.76 -3.70 -10.35
N LYS A 414 -29.29 -4.34 -9.30
CA LYS A 414 -30.39 -3.84 -8.48
C LYS A 414 -29.83 -3.26 -7.17
N ARG A 415 -30.33 -2.10 -6.76
CA ARG A 415 -30.08 -1.57 -5.42
C ARG A 415 -30.89 -2.37 -4.40
N GLY A 416 -30.24 -2.82 -3.33
CA GLY A 416 -30.87 -3.37 -2.13
C GLY A 416 -30.65 -2.47 -0.91
N ASP A 417 -31.03 -2.99 0.26
CA ASP A 417 -30.95 -2.28 1.55
C ASP A 417 -29.65 -2.59 2.33
N THR A 418 -28.71 -3.31 1.72
CA THR A 418 -27.45 -3.70 2.35
C THR A 418 -26.58 -2.48 2.59
N VAL A 419 -26.01 -2.39 3.81
CA VAL A 419 -25.04 -1.36 4.17
C VAL A 419 -23.64 -1.96 4.10
N PHE A 420 -22.81 -1.38 3.23
CA PHE A 420 -21.46 -1.84 2.96
C PHE A 420 -20.40 -1.00 3.67
N THR A 421 -19.29 -1.63 4.03
CA THR A 421 -18.02 -0.95 4.34
C THR A 421 -16.92 -1.55 3.47
N ILE A 422 -15.95 -0.73 3.05
CA ILE A 422 -14.94 -1.14 2.07
C ILE A 422 -13.60 -1.37 2.77
N HIS A 423 -13.00 -2.51 2.48
CA HIS A 423 -11.57 -2.71 2.72
C HIS A 423 -10.78 -2.55 1.42
N ASP A 424 -10.26 -1.34 1.21
CA ASP A 424 -9.38 -1.04 0.09
C ASP A 424 -8.01 -1.74 0.27
N PRO A 425 -7.56 -2.61 -0.66
CA PRO A 425 -6.23 -3.22 -0.60
C PRO A 425 -5.13 -2.19 -0.83
N CYS A 426 -4.03 -2.25 -0.06
CA CYS A 426 -2.98 -1.25 -0.16
C CYS A 426 -2.32 -1.19 -1.54
N TYR A 427 -2.03 -2.32 -2.18
CA TYR A 427 -1.46 -2.35 -3.53
C TYR A 427 -2.42 -1.81 -4.60
N LEU A 428 -3.74 -1.86 -4.39
CA LEU A 428 -4.71 -1.33 -5.36
C LEU A 428 -4.94 0.17 -5.14
N ALA A 429 -5.31 0.54 -3.92
CA ALA A 429 -5.72 1.91 -3.60
C ALA A 429 -4.52 2.84 -3.39
N ARG A 430 -3.53 2.45 -2.58
CA ARG A 430 -2.40 3.35 -2.24
C ARG A 430 -1.32 3.37 -3.31
N TYR A 431 -0.89 2.20 -3.78
CA TYR A 431 0.18 2.12 -4.79
C TYR A 431 -0.32 2.56 -6.17
N ASN A 432 -1.50 2.08 -6.55
CA ASN A 432 -2.00 2.23 -7.92
C ASN A 432 -3.15 3.23 -8.07
N ARG A 433 -3.57 3.90 -6.98
CA ARG A 433 -4.63 4.93 -6.97
C ARG A 433 -5.97 4.46 -7.54
N VAL A 434 -6.24 3.15 -7.53
CA VAL A 434 -7.52 2.57 -7.95
C VAL A 434 -8.48 2.57 -6.75
N VAL A 435 -9.21 3.69 -6.61
CA VAL A 435 -10.09 3.98 -5.46
C VAL A 435 -11.57 4.18 -5.86
N LYS A 436 -11.79 4.77 -7.02
CA LYS A 436 -13.13 5.16 -7.50
C LYS A 436 -14.01 3.98 -7.95
N PRO A 437 -13.49 2.97 -8.68
CA PRO A 437 -14.34 1.89 -9.23
C PRO A 437 -15.19 1.18 -8.17
N GLN A 438 -14.57 0.78 -7.04
CA GLN A 438 -15.25 0.10 -5.96
C GLN A 438 -16.40 0.91 -5.34
N ARG A 439 -16.22 2.23 -5.19
CA ARG A 439 -17.25 3.13 -4.64
C ARG A 439 -18.38 3.31 -5.65
N ARG A 440 -18.05 3.53 -6.94
CA ARG A 440 -19.04 3.68 -8.02
C ARG A 440 -19.94 2.46 -8.18
N ILE A 441 -19.39 1.27 -8.01
CA ILE A 441 -20.16 0.02 -8.02
C ILE A 441 -21.07 -0.02 -6.80
N LEU A 442 -20.49 0.08 -5.59
CA LEU A 442 -21.24 -0.15 -4.35
C LEU A 442 -22.35 0.88 -4.10
N VAL A 443 -22.19 2.14 -4.51
CA VAL A 443 -23.28 3.14 -4.40
C VAL A 443 -24.47 2.82 -5.29
N LYS A 444 -24.35 1.94 -6.30
CA LYS A 444 -25.49 1.44 -7.08
C LYS A 444 -26.18 0.24 -6.40
N LEU A 445 -25.47 -0.46 -5.50
CA LEU A 445 -25.95 -1.67 -4.85
C LEU A 445 -26.58 -1.42 -3.48
N GLY A 446 -26.13 -0.38 -2.76
CA GLY A 446 -26.64 -0.05 -1.43
C GLY A 446 -25.96 1.19 -0.84
N ASP A 447 -26.03 1.31 0.49
CA ASP A 447 -25.42 2.42 1.23
C ASP A 447 -23.98 2.07 1.64
N ILE A 448 -23.11 3.08 1.73
CA ILE A 448 -21.70 2.89 2.11
C ILE A 448 -21.38 3.65 3.39
N LYS A 449 -20.79 2.96 4.37
CA LYS A 449 -20.20 3.55 5.58
C LYS A 449 -18.70 3.30 5.59
N GLU A 450 -17.92 4.29 5.19
CA GLU A 450 -16.47 4.18 5.14
C GLU A 450 -15.84 4.31 6.55
N PRO A 451 -14.82 3.50 6.87
CA PRO A 451 -14.06 3.67 8.09
C PRO A 451 -13.20 4.94 8.03
N PRO A 452 -12.69 5.45 9.17
CA PRO A 452 -11.82 6.63 9.19
C PRO A 452 -10.61 6.52 8.26
N ARG A 453 -10.04 5.31 8.15
CA ARG A 453 -8.93 4.99 7.23
C ARG A 453 -9.45 4.21 6.03
N HIS A 454 -9.68 4.91 4.92
CA HIS A 454 -10.17 4.38 3.64
C HIS A 454 -9.37 4.93 2.45
N GLY A 455 -9.59 4.37 1.26
CA GLY A 455 -8.94 4.77 0.01
C GLY A 455 -7.42 4.61 0.09
N GLU A 456 -6.67 5.61 -0.36
CA GLU A 456 -5.20 5.61 -0.27
C GLU A 456 -4.69 5.56 1.19
N ARG A 457 -5.52 6.02 2.14
CA ARG A 457 -5.24 6.01 3.58
C ARG A 457 -5.75 4.74 4.29
N THR A 458 -6.14 3.71 3.54
CA THR A 458 -6.60 2.41 4.09
C THR A 458 -5.62 1.77 5.07
N PHE A 459 -6.10 1.12 6.12
CA PHE A 459 -5.24 0.37 7.04
C PHE A 459 -5.03 -1.07 6.52
N CYS A 460 -3.79 -1.58 6.59
CA CYS A 460 -3.40 -2.86 6.00
C CYS A 460 -4.12 -4.05 6.66
N CYS A 461 -4.38 -5.12 5.89
CA CYS A 461 -4.91 -6.39 6.42
C CYS A 461 -3.86 -7.28 7.11
N GLY A 462 -2.56 -7.04 6.87
CA GLY A 462 -1.45 -7.79 7.45
C GLY A 462 -0.74 -8.78 6.53
N ALA A 463 -1.32 -9.15 5.39
CA ALA A 463 -0.77 -10.20 4.49
C ALA A 463 0.40 -9.74 3.59
N GLY A 464 0.54 -8.43 3.35
CA GLY A 464 1.56 -7.89 2.44
C GLY A 464 3.00 -8.20 2.88
N GLY A 465 3.97 -7.98 2.01
CA GLY A 465 5.38 -8.24 2.33
C GLY A 465 5.68 -9.73 2.55
N ALA A 466 4.86 -10.60 1.95
CA ALA A 466 4.82 -12.04 2.16
C ALA A 466 4.46 -12.52 3.58
N ASN A 467 3.92 -11.64 4.42
CA ASN A 467 3.52 -12.00 5.80
C ASN A 467 2.31 -12.95 5.87
N TYR A 468 1.66 -13.25 4.75
CA TYR A 468 0.64 -14.31 4.68
C TYR A 468 1.23 -15.69 5.00
N TRP A 469 2.50 -15.93 4.66
CA TRP A 469 3.09 -17.27 4.71
C TRP A 469 3.95 -17.55 5.95
N TYR A 470 4.29 -16.52 6.73
CA TYR A 470 5.09 -16.68 7.95
C TYR A 470 4.52 -15.85 9.09
N ASP A 471 4.82 -16.28 10.32
CA ASP A 471 4.35 -15.58 11.50
C ASP A 471 5.31 -14.47 11.90
N VAL A 472 4.74 -13.34 12.28
CA VAL A 472 5.47 -12.22 12.85
C VAL A 472 4.98 -12.01 14.27
N PRO A 473 5.88 -11.98 15.28
CA PRO A 473 5.49 -11.66 16.65
C PRO A 473 4.78 -10.31 16.75
N GLU A 474 3.57 -10.31 17.31
CA GLU A 474 2.72 -9.13 17.48
C GLU A 474 1.83 -9.26 18.71
N GLU A 475 1.51 -8.14 19.36
CA GLU A 475 0.64 -8.08 20.54
C GLU A 475 -0.84 -8.28 20.15
N LYS A 476 -1.21 -7.78 18.96
CA LYS A 476 -2.54 -7.96 18.38
C LYS A 476 -2.42 -8.08 16.86
N ARG A 477 -3.06 -9.09 16.27
CA ARG A 477 -3.02 -9.31 14.82
C ARG A 477 -3.44 -8.06 14.05
N ILE A 478 -2.66 -7.65 13.05
CA ILE A 478 -2.99 -6.50 12.18
C ILE A 478 -4.40 -6.65 11.59
N SER A 479 -4.75 -7.85 11.14
CA SER A 479 -6.08 -8.16 10.59
C SER A 479 -7.20 -7.91 11.58
N HIS A 480 -7.00 -8.22 12.87
CA HIS A 480 -8.01 -8.01 13.92
C HIS A 480 -8.23 -6.52 14.19
N ILE A 481 -7.15 -5.72 14.22
CA ILE A 481 -7.25 -4.26 14.35
C ILE A 481 -8.05 -3.69 13.18
N ARG A 482 -7.76 -4.14 11.95
CA ARG A 482 -8.50 -3.68 10.78
C ARG A 482 -9.96 -4.12 10.80
N PHE A 483 -10.21 -5.37 11.16
CA PHE A 483 -11.55 -5.94 11.21
C PHE A 483 -12.45 -5.18 12.20
N GLU A 484 -11.95 -4.90 13.40
CA GLU A 484 -12.70 -4.11 14.39
C GLU A 484 -13.01 -2.69 13.91
N GLU A 485 -12.09 -2.02 13.20
CA GLU A 485 -12.35 -0.71 12.59
C GLU A 485 -13.42 -0.78 11.49
N LEU A 486 -13.48 -1.87 10.73
CA LEU A 486 -14.51 -2.07 9.71
C LEU A 486 -15.87 -2.36 10.35
N VAL A 487 -15.92 -3.21 11.37
CA VAL A 487 -17.15 -3.53 12.10
C VAL A 487 -17.72 -2.30 12.81
N SER A 488 -16.87 -1.42 13.36
CA SER A 488 -17.32 -0.20 14.06
C SER A 488 -18.04 0.81 13.16
N THR A 489 -17.98 0.66 11.83
CA THR A 489 -18.80 1.45 10.90
C THR A 489 -20.30 1.12 10.99
N GLY A 490 -20.66 -0.04 11.57
CA GLY A 490 -22.03 -0.52 11.62
C GLY A 490 -22.58 -1.00 10.28
N ALA A 491 -21.72 -1.32 9.32
CA ALA A 491 -22.09 -1.98 8.07
C ALA A 491 -22.33 -3.48 8.29
N SER A 492 -23.31 -4.05 7.59
CA SER A 492 -23.62 -5.49 7.64
C SER A 492 -22.67 -6.33 6.79
N THR A 493 -21.97 -5.71 5.83
CA THR A 493 -21.08 -6.40 4.90
C THR A 493 -19.78 -5.62 4.67
N ILE A 494 -18.65 -6.29 4.90
CA ILE A 494 -17.31 -5.85 4.54
C ILE A 494 -17.01 -6.33 3.13
N VAL A 495 -16.76 -5.39 2.23
CA VAL A 495 -16.39 -5.66 0.83
C VAL A 495 -14.88 -5.60 0.65
N THR A 496 -14.30 -6.70 0.19
CA THR A 496 -12.87 -6.83 -0.14
C THR A 496 -12.64 -6.84 -1.65
N LEU A 497 -11.39 -6.61 -2.07
CA LEU A 497 -10.97 -6.60 -3.49
C LEU A 497 -9.67 -7.39 -3.71
N CYS A 498 -9.38 -8.34 -2.83
CA CYS A 498 -8.11 -9.06 -2.81
C CYS A 498 -8.28 -10.40 -2.08
N PRO A 499 -7.87 -11.53 -2.70
CA PRO A 499 -7.93 -12.83 -2.06
C PRO A 499 -7.23 -12.88 -0.69
N PHE A 500 -6.04 -12.31 -0.59
CA PHE A 500 -5.31 -12.26 0.67
C PHE A 500 -6.02 -11.42 1.74
N CYS A 501 -6.59 -10.28 1.36
CA CYS A 501 -7.33 -9.46 2.32
C CYS A 501 -8.61 -10.17 2.78
N ASN A 502 -9.30 -10.86 1.87
CA ASN A 502 -10.47 -11.67 2.17
C ASN A 502 -10.13 -12.78 3.19
N ALA A 503 -9.06 -13.54 2.93
CA ALA A 503 -8.58 -14.59 3.84
C ALA A 503 -8.25 -14.04 5.24
N MET A 504 -7.48 -12.95 5.32
CA MET A 504 -7.11 -12.32 6.61
C MET A 504 -8.30 -11.80 7.41
N LEU A 505 -9.31 -11.22 6.73
CA LEU A 505 -10.49 -10.67 7.39
C LEU A 505 -11.53 -11.75 7.74
N LEU A 506 -11.63 -12.83 6.96
CA LEU A 506 -12.42 -14.01 7.33
C LEU A 506 -11.85 -14.71 8.55
N ASP A 507 -10.53 -14.79 8.66
CA ASP A 507 -9.87 -15.33 9.85
C ASP A 507 -10.17 -14.49 11.11
N ALA A 508 -10.11 -13.16 10.96
CA ALA A 508 -10.53 -12.23 12.02
C ALA A 508 -12.03 -12.38 12.36
N LYS A 509 -12.91 -12.52 11.36
CA LYS A 509 -14.35 -12.77 11.54
C LYS A 509 -14.58 -14.01 12.40
N ARG A 510 -13.94 -15.14 12.06
CA ARG A 510 -14.08 -16.39 12.81
C ARG A 510 -13.61 -16.25 14.26
N THR A 511 -12.42 -15.67 14.45
CA THR A 511 -11.84 -15.50 15.79
C THR A 511 -12.65 -14.55 16.68
N LYS A 512 -13.38 -13.60 16.08
CA LYS A 512 -14.21 -12.63 16.79
C LYS A 512 -15.68 -13.03 16.88
N GLU A 513 -16.06 -14.17 16.30
CA GLU A 513 -17.45 -14.67 16.25
C GLU A 513 -18.44 -13.60 15.75
N SER A 514 -18.00 -12.78 14.78
CA SER A 514 -18.81 -11.69 14.25
C SER A 514 -19.79 -12.17 13.19
N SER A 515 -21.02 -11.67 13.24
CA SER A 515 -22.06 -11.93 12.23
C SER A 515 -21.89 -11.12 10.94
N VAL A 516 -20.98 -10.14 10.90
CA VAL A 516 -20.76 -9.29 9.72
C VAL A 516 -20.24 -10.14 8.54
N GLU A 517 -20.83 -9.95 7.37
CA GLU A 517 -20.41 -10.66 6.15
C GLU A 517 -19.09 -10.13 5.59
N VAL A 518 -18.24 -11.00 5.04
CA VAL A 518 -16.98 -10.62 4.38
C VAL A 518 -16.99 -11.22 2.98
N LYS A 519 -17.20 -10.38 1.97
CA LYS A 519 -17.36 -10.79 0.57
C LYS A 519 -16.43 -10.02 -0.34
N ASP A 520 -16.01 -10.64 -1.44
CA ASP A 520 -15.38 -9.90 -2.53
C ASP A 520 -16.42 -9.12 -3.32
N ILE A 521 -16.00 -8.01 -3.94
CA ILE A 521 -16.88 -7.18 -4.75
C ILE A 521 -17.51 -7.95 -5.92
N ALA A 522 -16.85 -8.97 -6.47
CA ALA A 522 -17.42 -9.81 -7.51
C ALA A 522 -18.67 -10.57 -7.02
N GLU A 523 -18.63 -11.12 -5.81
CA GLU A 523 -19.77 -11.85 -5.23
C GLU A 523 -20.94 -10.91 -4.93
N VAL A 524 -20.65 -9.75 -4.34
CA VAL A 524 -21.66 -8.73 -4.04
C VAL A 524 -22.38 -8.26 -5.32
N VAL A 525 -21.62 -8.08 -6.41
CA VAL A 525 -22.19 -7.69 -7.70
C VAL A 525 -23.02 -8.81 -8.29
N LEU A 526 -22.52 -10.05 -8.29
CA LEU A 526 -23.23 -11.22 -8.82
C LEU A 526 -24.58 -11.43 -8.12
N GLU A 527 -24.60 -11.34 -6.78
CA GLU A 527 -25.83 -11.43 -5.97
C GLU A 527 -26.84 -10.31 -6.28
N SER A 528 -26.38 -9.19 -6.82
CA SER A 528 -27.20 -8.02 -7.13
C SER A 528 -27.58 -7.90 -8.60
N LEU A 529 -27.19 -8.85 -9.47
CA LEU A 529 -27.56 -8.83 -10.88
C LEU A 529 -29.06 -9.03 -11.04
N LYS A 530 -29.70 -8.24 -11.91
CA LYS A 530 -31.07 -8.53 -12.33
C LYS A 530 -31.09 -9.81 -13.16
N GLU A 531 -32.04 -10.70 -12.88
CA GLU A 531 -32.38 -11.75 -13.84
C GLU A 531 -32.93 -11.08 -15.10
N GLU A 532 -32.36 -11.40 -16.26
CA GLU A 532 -33.02 -11.10 -17.52
C GLU A 532 -34.34 -11.87 -17.51
N ARG A 533 -35.48 -11.15 -17.52
CA ARG A 533 -36.67 -11.73 -18.13
C ARG A 533 -36.27 -12.04 -19.55
N LEU A 534 -36.09 -13.31 -19.87
CA LEU A 534 -36.21 -13.80 -21.23
C LEU A 534 -37.50 -13.18 -21.75
N ILE A 535 -37.37 -12.22 -22.67
CA ILE A 535 -38.50 -11.80 -23.47
C ILE A 535 -38.78 -13.04 -24.31
N GLU A 536 -39.70 -13.87 -23.84
CA GLU A 536 -40.35 -14.86 -24.66
C GLU A 536 -40.89 -14.09 -25.86
N ASN A 537 -40.24 -14.25 -27.01
CA ASN A 537 -40.86 -13.98 -28.29
C ASN A 537 -42.02 -14.97 -28.41
N THR A 538 -43.15 -14.67 -27.77
CA THR A 538 -44.42 -15.31 -28.08
C THR A 538 -44.68 -15.12 -29.57
N PRO A 539 -44.84 -16.19 -30.36
CA PRO A 539 -45.28 -16.07 -31.74
C PRO A 539 -46.75 -15.66 -31.73
N GLY A 540 -46.98 -14.35 -31.80
CA GLY A 540 -48.30 -13.75 -31.94
C GLY A 540 -48.80 -13.85 -33.38
N ASP A 541 -49.50 -14.95 -33.64
CA ASP A 541 -50.72 -15.03 -34.44
C ASP A 541 -50.70 -14.66 -35.94
N LYS A 542 -50.64 -15.70 -36.78
CA LYS A 542 -51.22 -15.68 -38.12
C LYS A 542 -52.73 -15.87 -37.98
N GLY A 543 -53.54 -14.84 -38.19
CA GLY A 543 -54.99 -15.05 -38.14
C GLY A 543 -55.88 -13.85 -38.43
N ALA A 544 -56.19 -13.69 -39.73
CA ALA A 544 -57.50 -13.25 -40.25
C ALA A 544 -58.01 -11.79 -40.06
N SER A 545 -58.31 -11.21 -41.22
CA SER A 545 -59.59 -10.55 -41.54
C SER A 545 -59.64 -9.02 -41.60
N SER A 546 -59.91 -8.58 -42.84
CA SER A 546 -60.83 -7.51 -43.25
C SER A 546 -60.51 -6.06 -42.90
N LYS A 547 -60.19 -5.28 -43.94
CA LYS A 547 -60.92 -4.03 -44.20
C LYS A 547 -61.10 -3.82 -45.70
N ILE A 548 -62.38 -3.81 -46.06
CA ILE A 548 -62.97 -3.27 -47.28
C ILE A 548 -63.05 -1.74 -47.12
N SER A 549 -63.04 -1.05 -48.27
CA SER A 549 -63.23 0.39 -48.56
C SER A 549 -62.06 1.32 -48.28
#